data_AF-A0A7V6L1V4-F1
#
_entry.id   AF-A0A7V6L1V4-F1
#
_cell.length_a   1.000
_cell.length_b   1.000
_cell.length_c   1.000
_cell.angle_alpha   90.00
_cell.angle_beta   90.00
_cell.angle_gamma   90.00
#
_symmetry.space_group_name_H-M   'P 1'
#
loop_
_entity.id
_entity.type
_entity.pdbx_description
1 polymer ?
#
loop_
_entity_poly.entity_id
_entity_poly.type
_entity_poly.pdbx_seq_one_letter_code
_entity_poly.pdbx_strand_id
1 'polypeptide(L)'
;MINNTNNKLLKPVLAAILAALALIVGYLEIVWPMAPWLKLDFSEVVILISFVLIGFNHTLAVIVIRSVVRWLISGHSTNIPFPFFGETVAIVASIVMILIYMGFSRVLRINNYRYDRPNSVYEGNKSLVSGIGREIALILIVTVLMALFMVTINYLVVTPSFASSGEYPFFISLVNSGKYDRMFGGPGIMNYTIFIVSLYGPFNLVKFASCMILFTLIRRPILIAINSEE
;
A
#
# COMPACT_ATOMS: atom_id res chain seq x y z
N MET A 1 -20.67 19.35 -27.24
CA MET A 1 -21.10 18.03 -26.74
C MET A 1 -19.92 17.07 -26.81
N ILE A 2 -19.16 16.94 -25.72
CA ILE A 2 -18.11 15.91 -25.63
C ILE A 2 -18.84 14.58 -25.39
N ASN A 3 -18.79 13.68 -26.36
CA ASN A 3 -19.53 12.42 -26.36
C ASN A 3 -19.13 11.54 -25.17
N ASN A 4 -20.12 10.93 -24.51
CA ASN A 4 -19.97 9.96 -23.41
C ASN A 4 -18.96 8.82 -23.69
N THR A 5 -18.64 8.55 -24.95
CA THR A 5 -17.64 7.57 -25.40
C THR A 5 -16.21 7.96 -25.00
N ASN A 6 -15.84 9.24 -24.98
CA ASN A 6 -14.50 9.69 -24.59
C ASN A 6 -14.23 9.43 -23.09
N ASN A 7 -15.25 9.62 -22.24
CA ASN A 7 -15.14 9.34 -20.81
C ASN A 7 -15.01 7.84 -20.49
N LYS A 8 -15.52 6.96 -21.37
CA LYS A 8 -15.37 5.50 -21.23
C LYS A 8 -13.95 5.02 -21.54
N LEU A 9 -13.23 5.69 -22.45
CA LEU A 9 -11.84 5.36 -22.83
C LEU A 9 -10.81 6.05 -21.92
N LEU A 10 -11.13 7.22 -21.37
CA LEU A 10 -10.22 7.99 -20.53
C LEU A 10 -9.79 7.22 -19.27
N LYS A 11 -10.73 6.57 -18.56
CA LYS A 11 -10.43 5.87 -17.30
C LYS A 11 -9.48 4.67 -17.49
N PRO A 12 -9.67 3.79 -18.49
CA PRO A 12 -8.70 2.74 -18.81
C PRO A 12 -7.32 3.28 -19.22
N VAL A 13 -7.26 4.33 -20.04
CA VAL A 13 -5.99 4.94 -20.46
C VAL A 13 -5.25 5.52 -19.25
N LEU A 14 -5.95 6.24 -18.39
CA LEU A 14 -5.39 6.79 -17.16
C LEU A 14 -4.95 5.67 -16.19
N ALA A 15 -5.70 4.57 -16.11
CA ALA A 15 -5.29 3.39 -15.35
C ALA A 15 -3.98 2.80 -15.88
N ALA A 16 -3.81 2.68 -17.19
CA ALA A 16 -2.56 2.19 -17.79
C ALA A 16 -1.37 3.11 -17.49
N ILE A 17 -1.57 4.43 -17.61
CA ILE A 17 -0.54 5.43 -17.28
C ILE A 17 -0.15 5.34 -15.79
N LEU A 18 -1.15 5.27 -14.90
CA LEU A 18 -0.91 5.16 -13.46
C LEU A 18 -0.28 3.81 -13.07
N ALA A 19 -0.60 2.72 -13.77
CA ALA A 19 0.06 1.43 -13.57
C ALA A 19 1.53 1.46 -13.97
N ALA A 20 1.85 2.08 -15.11
CA ALA A 20 3.23 2.29 -15.55
C ALA A 20 3.99 3.19 -14.56
N LEU A 21 3.37 4.27 -14.08
CA LEU A 21 3.97 5.15 -13.08
C LEU A 21 4.20 4.42 -11.74
N ALA A 22 3.22 3.64 -11.27
CA ALA A 22 3.34 2.86 -10.04
C ALA A 22 4.45 1.80 -10.15
N LEU A 23 4.67 1.24 -11.34
CA LEU A 23 5.76 0.32 -11.61
C LEU A 23 7.12 1.03 -11.57
N ILE A 24 7.27 2.16 -12.26
CA ILE A 24 8.53 2.93 -12.28
C ILE A 24 8.90 3.39 -10.86
N VAL A 25 7.95 3.97 -10.13
CA VAL A 25 8.16 4.40 -8.75
C VAL A 25 8.44 3.19 -7.84
N GLY A 26 7.83 2.04 -8.13
CA GLY A 26 8.08 0.78 -7.42
C GLY A 26 9.49 0.21 -7.62
N TYR A 27 10.21 0.62 -8.67
CA TYR A 27 11.63 0.27 -8.89
C TYR A 27 12.60 1.21 -8.17
N LEU A 28 12.13 2.37 -7.69
CA LEU A 28 12.91 3.29 -6.86
C LEU A 28 12.92 2.79 -5.40
N GLU A 29 13.55 1.64 -5.19
CA GLU A 29 13.54 0.92 -3.93
C GLU A 29 14.71 1.35 -3.02
N ILE A 30 14.39 1.79 -1.81
CA ILE A 30 15.37 2.04 -0.76
C ILE A 30 15.44 0.81 0.13
N VAL A 31 16.62 0.19 0.18
CA VAL A 31 16.87 -1.02 0.98
C VAL A 31 16.86 -0.67 2.46
N TRP A 32 16.10 -1.42 3.27
CA TRP A 32 16.07 -1.21 4.71
C TRP A 32 17.40 -1.66 5.36
N PRO A 33 18.09 -0.80 6.14
CA PRO A 33 19.44 -1.10 6.64
C PRO A 33 19.54 -2.39 7.47
N MET A 34 18.49 -2.73 8.21
CA MET A 34 18.48 -3.90 9.10
C MET A 34 18.00 -5.18 8.41
N ALA A 35 17.39 -5.09 7.22
CA ALA A 35 16.86 -6.22 6.48
C ALA A 35 16.85 -5.93 4.98
N PRO A 36 17.86 -6.39 4.23
CA PRO A 36 18.01 -6.08 2.81
C PRO A 36 16.85 -6.55 1.91
N TRP A 37 16.07 -7.53 2.36
CA TRP A 37 14.88 -8.02 1.66
C TRP A 37 13.66 -7.11 1.86
N LEU A 38 13.66 -6.24 2.88
CA LEU A 38 12.65 -5.23 3.07
C LEU A 38 13.01 -3.99 2.26
N LYS A 39 12.13 -3.62 1.35
CA LYS A 39 12.34 -2.52 0.42
C LYS A 39 11.26 -1.47 0.60
N LEU A 40 11.68 -0.24 0.81
CA LEU A 40 10.81 0.92 0.86
C LEU A 40 10.68 1.46 -0.56
N ASP A 41 9.46 1.44 -1.07
CA ASP A 41 9.08 2.05 -2.34
C ASP A 41 7.83 2.93 -2.13
N PHE A 42 7.54 3.77 -3.12
CA PHE A 42 6.40 4.69 -3.07
C PHE A 42 5.30 4.34 -4.08
N SER A 43 5.25 3.09 -4.56
CA SER A 43 4.24 2.68 -5.53
C SER A 43 2.82 2.76 -4.95
N GLU A 44 2.67 2.60 -3.64
CA GLU A 44 1.39 2.75 -2.93
C GLU A 44 0.85 4.18 -2.98
N VAL A 45 1.71 5.19 -3.09
CA VAL A 45 1.30 6.59 -3.29
C VAL A 45 0.53 6.71 -4.60
N VAL A 46 1.07 6.14 -5.68
CA VAL A 46 0.43 6.17 -7.01
C VAL A 46 -0.88 5.39 -7.01
N ILE A 47 -0.94 4.27 -6.28
CA ILE A 47 -2.16 3.46 -6.11
C ILE A 47 -3.26 4.25 -5.37
N LEU A 48 -2.91 5.01 -4.33
CA LEU A 48 -3.87 5.88 -3.65
C LEU A 48 -4.32 7.04 -4.55
N ILE A 49 -3.42 7.62 -5.35
CA ILE A 49 -3.77 8.64 -6.34
C ILE A 49 -4.71 8.06 -7.40
N SER A 50 -4.47 6.85 -7.91
CA SER A 50 -5.38 6.20 -8.85
C SER A 50 -6.75 5.97 -8.23
N PHE A 51 -6.81 5.59 -6.95
CA PHE A 51 -8.07 5.44 -6.24
C PHE A 51 -8.88 6.74 -6.22
N VAL A 52 -8.22 7.88 -5.97
CA VAL A 52 -8.87 9.20 -5.96
C VAL A 52 -9.34 9.61 -7.37
N LEU A 53 -8.53 9.37 -8.41
CA LEU A 53 -8.79 9.84 -9.77
C LEU A 53 -9.81 9.00 -10.55
N ILE A 54 -9.68 7.68 -10.53
CA ILE A 54 -10.43 6.76 -11.40
C ILE A 54 -11.32 5.77 -10.61
N GLY A 55 -11.27 5.83 -9.29
CA GLY A 55 -12.08 5.03 -8.38
C GLY A 55 -11.55 3.62 -8.15
N PHE A 56 -12.26 2.87 -7.31
CA PHE A 56 -11.87 1.55 -6.83
C PHE A 56 -11.67 0.52 -7.96
N ASN A 57 -12.66 0.36 -8.84
CA ASN A 57 -12.66 -0.70 -9.85
C ASN A 57 -11.45 -0.62 -10.80
N HIS A 58 -11.14 0.58 -11.30
CA HIS A 58 -9.99 0.76 -12.19
C HIS A 58 -8.66 0.67 -11.42
N THR A 59 -8.64 1.08 -10.15
CA THR A 59 -7.43 0.94 -9.31
C THR A 59 -7.07 -0.51 -9.03
N LEU A 60 -8.05 -1.41 -8.90
CA LEU A 60 -7.76 -2.84 -8.82
C LEU A 60 -6.98 -3.33 -10.07
N ALA A 61 -7.36 -2.86 -11.25
CA ALA A 61 -6.61 -3.16 -12.48
C ALA A 61 -5.19 -2.57 -12.43
N VAL A 62 -5.03 -1.34 -11.94
CA VAL A 62 -3.70 -0.72 -11.72
C VAL A 62 -2.81 -1.60 -10.85
N ILE A 63 -3.32 -2.07 -9.71
CA ILE A 63 -2.58 -2.93 -8.77
C ILE A 63 -2.16 -4.23 -9.44
N VAL A 64 -3.10 -4.91 -10.11
CA VAL A 64 -2.84 -6.20 -10.75
C VAL A 64 -1.83 -6.04 -11.90
N ILE A 65 -2.04 -5.07 -12.79
CA ILE A 65 -1.15 -4.83 -13.94
C ILE A 65 0.27 -4.51 -13.45
N ARG A 66 0.41 -3.58 -12.50
CA ARG A 66 1.72 -3.24 -11.92
C ARG A 66 2.44 -4.48 -11.39
N SER A 67 1.74 -5.32 -10.62
CA SER A 67 2.33 -6.49 -9.95
C SER A 67 2.68 -7.61 -10.94
N VAL A 68 1.83 -7.85 -11.94
CA VAL A 68 2.08 -8.82 -13.01
C VAL A 68 3.27 -8.38 -13.87
N VAL A 69 3.32 -7.11 -14.28
CA VAL A 69 4.41 -6.60 -15.10
C VAL A 69 5.73 -6.57 -14.33
N ARG A 70 5.71 -6.19 -13.04
CA ARG A 70 6.89 -6.25 -12.17
C ARG A 70 7.42 -7.67 -12.03
N TRP A 71 6.54 -8.66 -11.89
CA TRP A 71 6.93 -10.07 -11.90
C TRP A 71 7.58 -10.48 -13.23
N LEU A 72 7.00 -10.09 -14.37
CA LEU A 72 7.55 -10.41 -15.69
C LEU A 72 8.96 -9.83 -15.91
N ILE A 73 9.24 -8.65 -15.36
CA ILE A 73 10.54 -7.98 -15.49
C ILE A 73 11.56 -8.53 -14.48
N SER A 74 11.19 -8.62 -13.20
CA SER A 74 12.10 -8.99 -12.12
C SER A 74 12.32 -10.50 -11.99
N GLY A 75 11.42 -11.31 -12.56
CA GLY A 75 11.46 -12.76 -12.49
C GLY A 75 11.16 -13.31 -11.08
N HIS A 76 11.65 -14.53 -10.82
CA HIS A 76 11.40 -15.25 -9.58
C HIS A 76 12.18 -14.62 -8.43
N SER A 77 11.49 -13.81 -7.62
CA SER A 77 12.12 -13.08 -6.51
C SER A 77 12.36 -13.93 -5.27
N THR A 78 11.87 -15.16 -5.23
CA THR A 78 11.94 -16.05 -4.05
C THR A 78 12.16 -17.49 -4.46
N ASN A 79 12.98 -18.23 -3.69
CA ASN A 79 13.18 -19.68 -3.80
C ASN A 79 11.98 -20.51 -3.30
N ILE A 80 10.83 -19.88 -3.14
CA ILE A 80 9.58 -20.52 -2.73
C ILE A 80 8.97 -21.15 -3.99
N PRO A 81 8.39 -22.36 -3.90
CA PRO A 81 7.71 -23.01 -5.04
C PRO A 81 6.49 -22.24 -5.58
N PHE A 82 6.16 -21.10 -4.98
CA PHE A 82 5.16 -20.17 -5.46
C PHE A 82 5.83 -18.89 -6.04
N PRO A 83 5.97 -18.80 -7.38
CA PRO A 83 6.81 -17.80 -8.02
C PRO A 83 6.29 -16.36 -7.92
N PHE A 84 5.04 -16.19 -7.50
CA PHE A 84 4.35 -14.90 -7.36
C PHE A 84 4.19 -14.47 -5.89
N PHE A 85 4.91 -15.08 -4.93
CA PHE A 85 4.66 -14.87 -3.51
C PHE A 85 4.77 -13.40 -3.09
N GLY A 86 5.90 -12.76 -3.40
CA GLY A 86 6.14 -11.36 -3.06
C GLY A 86 5.11 -10.42 -3.70
N GLU A 87 4.76 -10.66 -4.97
CA GLU A 87 3.75 -9.85 -5.66
C GLU A 87 2.35 -10.05 -5.09
N THR A 88 2.01 -11.26 -4.66
CA THR A 88 0.73 -11.54 -4.00
C THR A 88 0.63 -10.77 -2.69
N VAL A 89 1.70 -10.74 -1.90
CA VAL A 89 1.78 -9.93 -0.67
C VAL A 89 1.63 -8.43 -1.00
N ALA A 90 2.27 -7.94 -2.07
CA ALA A 90 2.14 -6.55 -2.49
C ALA A 90 0.73 -6.17 -2.96
N ILE A 91 0.07 -7.05 -3.72
CA ILE A 91 -1.33 -6.88 -4.15
C ILE A 91 -2.24 -6.80 -2.93
N VAL A 92 -2.12 -7.75 -2.00
CA VAL A 92 -2.93 -7.78 -0.78
C VAL A 92 -2.71 -6.52 0.05
N ALA A 93 -1.46 -6.11 0.26
CA ALA A 93 -1.13 -4.88 1.00
C ALA A 93 -1.76 -3.64 0.34
N SER A 94 -1.70 -3.54 -0.99
CA SER A 94 -2.25 -2.43 -1.75
C SER A 94 -3.78 -2.34 -1.63
N ILE A 95 -4.47 -3.49 -1.75
CA ILE A 95 -5.93 -3.56 -1.61
C ILE A 95 -6.34 -3.18 -0.18
N VAL A 96 -5.68 -3.74 0.83
CA VAL A 96 -5.98 -3.46 2.24
C VAL A 96 -5.77 -1.98 2.56
N MET A 97 -4.70 -1.37 2.04
CA MET A 97 -4.45 0.07 2.23
C MET A 97 -5.60 0.92 1.65
N ILE A 98 -6.07 0.61 0.44
CA ILE A 98 -7.21 1.31 -0.15
C ILE A 98 -8.46 1.12 0.69
N LEU A 99 -8.73 -0.10 1.15
CA LEU A 99 -9.93 -0.39 1.95
C LEU A 99 -9.92 0.37 3.28
N ILE A 100 -8.77 0.41 3.97
CA ILE A 100 -8.60 1.20 5.20
C ILE A 100 -8.77 2.69 4.90
N TYR A 101 -8.09 3.21 3.89
CA TYR A 101 -8.22 4.61 3.48
C TYR A 101 -9.67 4.97 3.14
N MET A 102 -10.35 4.14 2.34
CA MET A 102 -11.74 4.34 1.94
C MET A 102 -12.69 4.30 3.14
N GLY A 103 -12.51 3.34 4.05
CA GLY A 103 -13.32 3.21 5.26
C GLY A 103 -13.18 4.43 6.17
N PHE A 104 -11.94 4.79 6.52
CA PHE A 104 -11.68 5.86 7.49
C PHE A 104 -11.84 7.26 6.92
N SER A 105 -11.55 7.49 5.63
CA SER A 105 -11.86 8.79 4.99
C SER A 105 -13.37 9.08 5.01
N ARG A 106 -14.20 8.04 4.84
CA ARG A 106 -15.66 8.15 4.92
C ARG A 106 -16.14 8.41 6.35
N VAL A 107 -15.57 7.73 7.35
CA VAL A 107 -15.90 7.92 8.78
C VAL A 107 -15.51 9.32 9.25
N LEU A 108 -14.30 9.78 8.93
CA LEU A 108 -13.79 11.08 9.33
C LEU A 108 -14.42 12.25 8.56
N ARG A 109 -15.33 11.96 7.61
CA ARG A 109 -15.94 12.94 6.71
C ARG A 109 -14.87 13.87 6.12
N ILE A 110 -13.70 13.31 5.81
CA ILE A 110 -12.73 14.01 4.98
C ILE A 110 -13.45 14.10 3.66
N ASN A 111 -13.81 15.34 3.31
CA ASN A 111 -14.65 15.65 2.18
C ASN A 111 -13.91 15.17 0.94
N ASN A 112 -14.13 13.92 0.57
CA ASN A 112 -13.68 13.39 -0.68
C ASN A 112 -14.53 14.16 -1.68
N TYR A 113 -13.91 15.18 -2.30
CA TYR A 113 -14.29 15.68 -3.61
C TYR A 113 -14.27 14.46 -4.53
N ARG A 114 -15.37 13.72 -4.49
CA ARG A 114 -15.65 12.57 -5.33
C ARG A 114 -15.94 13.22 -6.66
N TYR A 115 -15.20 12.85 -7.68
CA TYR A 115 -15.42 13.26 -9.08
C TYR A 115 -16.90 13.12 -9.52
N ASP A 116 -17.72 12.33 -8.80
CA ASP A 116 -19.16 12.17 -9.05
C ASP A 116 -20.09 13.31 -8.51
N ARG A 117 -19.59 14.46 -8.05
CA ARG A 117 -20.46 15.61 -7.68
C ARG A 117 -19.91 16.95 -8.21
N PRO A 118 -20.39 17.45 -9.35
CA PRO A 118 -19.93 18.72 -9.93
C PRO A 118 -20.46 19.98 -9.22
N ASN A 119 -21.04 19.87 -8.02
CA ASN A 119 -21.60 21.02 -7.31
C ASN A 119 -21.46 20.87 -5.79
N SER A 120 -20.35 21.35 -5.24
CA SER A 120 -20.34 21.82 -3.85
C SER A 120 -19.54 23.10 -3.77
N VAL A 121 -20.28 24.21 -3.84
CA VAL A 121 -19.84 25.56 -3.51
C VAL A 121 -18.91 25.53 -2.30
N TYR A 122 -17.73 26.13 -2.46
CA TYR A 122 -16.76 26.35 -1.40
C TYR A 122 -17.40 27.25 -0.33
N GLU A 123 -18.03 26.64 0.68
CA GLU A 123 -18.40 27.37 1.89
C GLU A 123 -17.15 27.67 2.71
N GLY A 124 -16.86 28.96 2.76
CA GLY A 124 -15.67 29.53 3.35
C GLY A 124 -15.53 29.29 4.85
N ASN A 125 -14.27 29.06 5.22
CA ASN A 125 -13.61 29.74 6.33
C ASN A 125 -14.05 29.45 7.78
N LYS A 126 -14.57 28.25 8.08
CA LYS A 126 -14.75 27.79 9.49
C LYS A 126 -13.97 26.53 9.92
N SER A 127 -13.07 25.95 9.11
CA SER A 127 -12.56 24.59 9.41
C SER A 127 -11.14 24.22 8.98
N LEU A 128 -10.23 25.17 8.66
CA LEU A 128 -8.90 24.81 8.16
C LEU A 128 -8.10 23.93 9.15
N VAL A 129 -8.14 24.26 10.44
CA VAL A 129 -7.49 23.48 11.53
C VAL A 129 -8.20 22.13 11.75
N SER A 130 -9.53 22.06 11.64
CA SER A 130 -10.25 20.79 11.78
C SER A 130 -10.09 19.88 10.56
N GLY A 131 -9.83 20.45 9.39
CA GLY A 131 -9.45 19.72 8.17
C GLY A 131 -8.05 19.11 8.28
N ILE A 132 -7.06 19.89 8.72
CA ILE A 132 -5.69 19.41 8.94
C ILE A 132 -5.65 18.32 10.02
N GLY A 133 -6.36 18.52 11.14
CA GLY A 133 -6.44 17.52 12.21
C GLY A 133 -7.03 16.19 11.74
N ARG A 134 -8.06 16.21 10.89
CA ARG A 134 -8.64 15.01 10.29
C ARG A 134 -7.66 14.32 9.33
N GLU A 135 -6.94 15.08 8.51
CA GLU A 135 -5.92 14.51 7.61
C GLU A 135 -4.78 13.85 8.39
N ILE A 136 -4.27 14.50 9.44
CA ILE A 136 -3.27 13.92 10.34
C ILE A 136 -3.82 12.64 10.99
N ALA A 137 -5.07 12.67 11.48
CA ALA A 137 -5.71 11.48 12.04
C ALA A 137 -5.81 10.34 11.02
N LEU A 138 -6.16 10.63 9.76
CA LEU A 138 -6.21 9.62 8.70
C LEU A 138 -4.83 9.05 8.40
N ILE A 139 -3.79 9.89 8.32
CA ILE A 139 -2.40 9.45 8.13
C ILE A 139 -2.01 8.48 9.25
N LEU A 140 -2.25 8.84 10.51
CA LEU A 140 -1.92 8.02 11.66
C LEU A 140 -2.70 6.70 11.66
N ILE A 141 -4.01 6.74 11.43
CA ILE A 141 -4.86 5.55 11.42
C ILE A 141 -4.43 4.58 10.32
N VAL A 142 -4.27 5.06 9.07
CA VAL A 142 -3.87 4.19 7.95
C VAL A 142 -2.48 3.60 8.21
N THR A 143 -1.54 4.42 8.71
CA THR A 143 -0.19 3.96 9.04
C THR A 143 -0.19 2.85 10.09
N VAL A 144 -0.88 3.07 11.22
CA VAL A 144 -0.91 2.10 12.32
C VAL A 144 -1.62 0.81 11.91
N LEU A 145 -2.77 0.91 11.24
CA LEU A 145 -3.52 -0.27 10.81
C LEU A 145 -2.75 -1.07 9.74
N MET A 146 -2.11 -0.39 8.78
CA MET A 146 -1.25 -1.07 7.80
C MET A 146 -0.02 -1.71 8.44
N ALA A 147 0.61 -1.04 9.41
CA ALA A 147 1.73 -1.61 10.14
C ALA A 147 1.33 -2.85 10.93
N LEU A 148 0.20 -2.81 11.65
CA LEU A 148 -0.34 -3.97 12.35
C LEU A 148 -0.69 -5.11 11.38
N PHE A 149 -1.36 -4.81 10.27
CA PHE A 149 -1.69 -5.79 9.24
C PHE A 149 -0.43 -6.46 8.67
N MET A 150 0.55 -5.67 8.27
CA MET A 150 1.79 -6.21 7.68
C MET A 150 2.63 -6.97 8.71
N VAL A 151 2.74 -6.49 9.95
CA VAL A 151 3.42 -7.25 11.01
C VAL A 151 2.71 -8.58 11.26
N THR A 152 1.38 -8.60 11.27
CA THR A 152 0.59 -9.82 11.47
C THR A 152 0.79 -10.82 10.33
N ILE A 153 0.71 -10.36 9.08
CA ILE A 153 0.91 -11.23 7.91
C ILE A 153 2.36 -11.73 7.82
N ASN A 154 3.35 -10.89 8.17
CA ASN A 154 4.75 -11.31 8.29
C ASN A 154 4.96 -12.33 9.39
N TYR A 155 4.32 -12.13 10.54
CA TYR A 155 4.38 -13.06 11.67
C TYR A 155 3.80 -14.42 11.29
N LEU A 156 2.62 -14.46 10.68
CA LEU A 156 1.85 -15.69 10.45
C LEU A 156 2.34 -16.50 9.25
N VAL A 157 2.65 -15.84 8.12
CA VAL A 157 2.79 -16.51 6.81
C VAL A 157 4.04 -16.08 6.03
N VAL A 158 4.32 -14.78 5.90
CA VAL A 158 5.37 -14.32 4.97
C VAL A 158 6.76 -14.72 5.43
N THR A 159 7.13 -14.41 6.68
CA THR A 159 8.45 -14.78 7.19
C THR A 159 8.64 -16.29 7.29
N PRO A 160 7.68 -17.09 7.80
CA PRO A 160 7.79 -18.54 7.81
C PRO A 160 7.98 -19.13 6.40
N SER A 161 7.13 -18.72 5.44
CA SER A 161 7.22 -19.19 4.06
C SER A 161 8.54 -18.79 3.39
N PHE A 162 9.03 -17.58 3.63
CA PHE A 162 10.27 -17.09 3.05
C PHE A 162 11.51 -17.74 3.67
N ALA A 163 11.61 -17.75 5.00
CA ALA A 163 12.76 -18.30 5.71
C ALA A 163 12.93 -19.81 5.48
N SER A 164 11.81 -20.53 5.36
CA SER A 164 11.81 -21.98 5.12
C SER A 164 11.80 -22.39 3.64
N SER A 165 11.83 -21.43 2.71
CA SER A 165 11.62 -21.69 1.28
C SER A 165 10.35 -22.51 0.99
N GLY A 166 9.32 -22.33 1.82
CA GLY A 166 8.03 -23.03 1.72
C GLY A 166 7.93 -24.36 2.49
N GLU A 167 8.99 -24.86 3.13
CA GLU A 167 8.93 -26.10 3.94
C GLU A 167 7.99 -25.94 5.15
N TYR A 168 7.99 -24.76 5.77
CA TYR A 168 7.20 -24.40 6.94
C TYR A 168 6.44 -23.09 6.70
N PRO A 169 5.32 -23.13 5.95
CA PRO A 169 4.64 -21.92 5.47
C PRO A 169 3.95 -21.11 6.57
N PHE A 170 3.74 -21.70 7.75
CA PHE A 170 3.07 -21.06 8.88
C PHE A 170 3.98 -20.97 10.11
N PHE A 171 3.79 -19.93 10.91
CA PHE A 171 4.65 -19.66 12.08
C PHE A 171 4.71 -20.84 13.07
N ILE A 172 3.59 -21.51 13.33
CA ILE A 172 3.53 -22.66 14.26
C ILE A 172 4.44 -23.78 13.76
N SER A 173 4.36 -24.09 12.47
CA SER A 173 5.17 -25.14 11.85
C SER A 173 6.67 -24.81 11.86
N LEU A 174 7.02 -23.54 11.65
CA LEU A 174 8.39 -23.06 11.65
C LEU A 174 9.00 -23.08 13.05
N VAL A 175 8.33 -22.48 14.04
CA VAL A 175 8.82 -22.39 15.42
C VAL A 175 8.92 -23.77 16.06
N ASN A 176 7.96 -24.66 15.81
CA ASN A 176 8.00 -26.02 16.36
C ASN A 176 9.07 -26.91 15.69
N SER A 177 9.57 -26.54 14.50
CA SER A 177 10.61 -27.31 13.83
C SER A 177 11.96 -27.25 14.54
N GLY A 178 12.24 -26.17 15.30
CA GLY A 178 13.54 -25.88 15.91
C GLY A 178 14.68 -25.61 14.92
N LYS A 179 14.49 -25.86 13.61
CA LYS A 179 15.55 -25.74 12.58
C LYS A 179 16.06 -24.31 12.40
N TYR A 180 15.21 -23.33 12.65
CA TYR A 180 15.48 -21.91 12.38
C TYR A 180 15.69 -21.07 13.64
N ASP A 181 15.77 -21.68 14.82
CA ASP A 181 15.86 -20.96 16.11
C ASP A 181 17.04 -19.98 16.15
N ARG A 182 18.18 -20.36 15.57
CA ARG A 182 19.37 -19.49 15.49
C ARG A 182 19.13 -18.22 14.66
N MET A 183 18.29 -18.29 13.63
CA MET A 183 17.95 -17.13 12.80
C MET A 183 17.14 -16.10 13.57
N PHE A 184 16.33 -16.55 14.54
CA PHE A 184 15.40 -15.70 15.29
C PHE A 184 15.89 -15.36 16.70
N GLY A 185 17.18 -15.60 17.00
CA GLY A 185 17.78 -15.24 18.29
C GLY A 185 17.54 -16.25 19.42
N GLY A 186 17.00 -17.44 19.10
CA GLY A 186 16.83 -18.53 20.04
C GLY A 186 15.52 -19.31 19.84
N PRO A 187 15.34 -20.40 20.60
CA PRO A 187 14.16 -21.25 20.49
C PRO A 187 12.90 -20.54 20.96
N GLY A 188 11.77 -20.98 20.41
CA GLY A 188 10.45 -20.67 20.91
C GLY A 188 9.80 -19.38 20.38
N ILE A 189 8.52 -19.25 20.69
CA ILE A 189 7.63 -18.22 20.14
C ILE A 189 8.04 -16.79 20.53
N MET A 190 8.64 -16.62 21.72
CA MET A 190 9.02 -15.31 22.24
C MET A 190 10.12 -14.67 21.39
N ASN A 191 11.19 -15.41 21.12
CA ASN A 191 12.31 -14.92 20.32
C ASN A 191 11.87 -14.61 18.89
N TYR A 192 11.06 -15.50 18.30
CA TYR A 192 10.43 -15.26 17.00
C TYR A 192 9.57 -13.97 16.99
N THR A 193 8.73 -13.78 18.01
CA THR A 193 7.88 -12.58 18.12
C THR A 193 8.70 -11.31 18.22
N ILE A 194 9.72 -11.29 19.07
CA ILE A 194 10.62 -10.14 19.24
C ILE A 194 11.29 -9.83 17.91
N PHE A 195 11.85 -10.84 17.22
CA PHE A 195 12.48 -10.64 15.91
C PHE A 195 11.52 -10.00 14.90
N ILE A 196 10.31 -10.54 14.75
CA ILE A 196 9.32 -10.03 13.79
C ILE A 196 8.90 -8.60 14.13
N VAL A 197 8.52 -8.33 15.37
CA VAL A 197 8.01 -7.01 15.78
C VAL A 197 9.11 -5.95 15.69
N SER A 198 10.32 -6.27 16.14
CA SER A 198 11.47 -5.35 16.10
C SER A 198 11.92 -5.03 14.68
N LEU A 199 11.79 -5.97 13.74
CA LEU A 199 12.20 -5.75 12.35
C LEU A 199 11.10 -5.09 11.51
N TYR A 200 9.91 -5.69 11.47
CA TYR A 200 8.83 -5.29 10.59
C TYR A 200 8.02 -4.11 11.16
N GLY A 201 7.97 -3.94 12.48
CA GLY A 201 7.24 -2.84 13.11
C GLY A 201 7.76 -1.47 12.67
N PRO A 202 9.04 -1.14 12.94
CA PRO A 202 9.63 0.14 12.53
C PRO A 202 9.59 0.36 11.01
N PHE A 203 9.94 -0.67 10.24
CA PHE A 203 9.93 -0.59 8.78
C PHE A 203 8.53 -0.22 8.24
N ASN A 204 7.49 -0.95 8.64
CA ASN A 204 6.13 -0.71 8.12
C ASN A 204 5.58 0.64 8.59
N LEU A 205 5.87 1.06 9.83
CA LEU A 205 5.48 2.40 10.31
C LEU A 205 6.09 3.50 9.45
N VAL A 206 7.40 3.42 9.16
CA VAL A 206 8.09 4.40 8.30
C VAL A 206 7.51 4.36 6.88
N LYS A 207 7.44 3.17 6.27
CA LYS A 207 6.96 3.02 4.89
C LYS A 207 5.56 3.64 4.72
N PHE A 208 4.60 3.27 5.56
CA PHE A 208 3.22 3.72 5.41
C PHE A 208 3.02 5.17 5.85
N ALA A 209 3.75 5.67 6.85
CA ALA A 209 3.74 7.09 7.20
C ALA A 209 4.23 7.94 6.03
N SER A 210 5.39 7.59 5.45
CA SER A 210 5.96 8.31 4.32
C SER A 210 5.03 8.27 3.10
N CYS A 211 4.44 7.12 2.78
CA CYS A 211 3.46 7.02 1.70
C CYS A 211 2.24 7.92 1.93
N MET A 212 1.67 7.91 3.13
CA MET A 212 0.48 8.71 3.45
C MET A 212 0.75 10.21 3.47
N ILE A 213 1.93 10.64 3.93
CA ILE A 213 2.38 12.03 3.90
C ILE A 213 2.52 12.48 2.44
N LEU A 214 3.27 11.74 1.62
CA LEU A 214 3.48 12.07 0.20
C LEU A 214 2.16 12.08 -0.57
N PHE A 215 1.30 11.09 -0.33
CA PHE A 215 -0.04 11.05 -0.92
C PHE A 215 -0.83 12.31 -0.57
N THR A 216 -0.84 12.74 0.68
CA THR A 216 -1.59 13.95 1.10
C THR A 216 -1.05 15.22 0.45
N LEU A 217 0.28 15.33 0.34
CA LEU A 217 0.95 16.46 -0.32
C LEU A 217 0.65 16.52 -1.82
N ILE A 218 0.61 15.37 -2.50
CA ILE A 218 0.36 15.27 -3.95
C ILE A 218 -1.13 15.35 -4.29
N ARG A 219 -2.01 14.82 -3.43
CA ARG A 219 -3.46 14.81 -3.67
C ARG A 219 -4.04 16.22 -3.82
N ARG A 220 -3.61 17.15 -2.95
CA ARG A 220 -4.11 18.54 -2.95
C ARG A 220 -3.91 19.27 -4.28
N PRO A 221 -2.69 19.40 -4.84
CA PRO A 221 -2.48 20.11 -6.10
C PRO A 221 -3.18 19.42 -7.28
N ILE A 222 -3.23 18.08 -7.30
CA ILE A 222 -3.95 17.34 -8.36
C ILE A 222 -5.45 17.69 -8.36
N LEU A 223 -6.09 17.70 -7.19
CA LEU A 223 -7.51 18.06 -7.11
C LEU A 223 -7.78 19.52 -7.48
N ILE A 224 -6.87 20.44 -7.12
CA ILE A 224 -6.99 21.85 -7.51
C ILE A 224 -6.90 21.99 -9.03
N ALA A 225 -5.94 21.33 -9.67
CA ALA A 225 -5.77 21.38 -11.12
C ALA A 225 -7.01 20.85 -11.87
N ILE A 226 -7.57 19.72 -11.40
CA ILE A 226 -8.79 19.14 -11.98
C ILE A 226 -9.98 20.09 -11.86
N ASN A 227 -10.16 20.72 -10.69
CA ASN A 227 -11.29 21.61 -10.44
C ASN A 227 -11.13 22.99 -11.10
N SER A 228 -9.91 23.37 -11.54
CA SER A 228 -9.67 24.64 -12.24
C SER A 228 -9.93 24.59 -13.75
N GLU A 229 -10.13 23.39 -14.31
CA GLU A 229 -10.42 23.17 -15.73
C GLU A 229 -11.93 23.01 -16.02
N GLU A 230 -12.80 23.04 -14.99
CA GLU A 230 -14.27 23.14 -15.10
C GLU A 230 -14.76 24.59 -15.02
#